data_AF-A0A520CW35-F1
#
_entry.id   AF-A0A520CW35-F1
#
_cell.length_a   1.000
_cell.length_b   1.000
_cell.length_c   1.000
_cell.angle_alpha   90.00
_cell.angle_beta   90.00
_cell.angle_gamma   90.00
#
_symmetry.space_group_name_H-M   'P 1'
#
loop_
_entity.id
_entity.type
_entity.pdbx_description
1 polymer ?
#
loop_
_entity_poly.entity_id
_entity_poly.type
_entity_poly.pdbx_seq_one_letter_code
_entity_poly.pdbx_strand_id
1 'polypeptide(L)' 'KLGIPLIGVVDTNHSPEGIDYVIPGNDDSSKAVVLYARGIADAIIEGRNSATNDVVKAIADSESDEFVEVEESASA' A
#
# COMPACT_ATOMS: atom_id res chain seq x y z
N LYS A 1 16.63 12.35 14.50
CA LYS A 1 15.43 11.59 14.08
C LYS A 1 15.69 11.06 12.67
N LEU A 2 15.43 9.77 12.41
CA LEU A 2 15.82 9.07 11.17
C LEU A 2 14.86 9.27 9.99
N GLY A 3 13.84 10.13 10.12
CA GLY A 3 12.85 10.39 9.05
C GLY A 3 11.95 9.20 8.72
N ILE A 4 11.95 8.17 9.57
CA ILE A 4 11.12 6.98 9.40
C ILE A 4 9.72 7.30 9.93
N PRO A 5 8.65 7.09 9.15
CA PRO A 5 7.28 7.30 9.61
C PRO A 5 6.94 6.30 10.72
N LEU A 6 6.37 6.81 11.81
CA LEU A 6 6.00 6.04 12.98
C LEU A 6 4.49 5.81 13.04
N ILE A 7 4.10 4.54 13.05
CA ILE A 7 2.72 4.10 13.28
C ILE A 7 2.68 3.42 14.65
N GLY A 8 1.75 3.82 15.52
CA GLY A 8 1.69 3.32 16.90
C GLY A 8 0.27 3.15 17.42
N VAL A 9 0.07 2.10 18.22
CA VAL A 9 -1.18 1.88 18.98
C VAL A 9 -1.09 2.65 20.28
N VAL A 10 -2.12 3.42 20.62
CA VAL A 10 -2.15 4.28 21.80
C VAL A 10 -3.42 4.01 22.62
N ASP A 11 -3.23 3.65 23.89
CA ASP A 11 -4.30 3.54 24.90
C ASP A 11 -4.30 4.80 25.81
N THR A 12 -5.28 4.85 26.72
CA THR A 12 -5.54 5.90 27.71
C THR A 12 -4.35 6.28 28.59
N ASN A 13 -3.33 5.43 28.72
CA ASN A 13 -2.13 5.65 29.52
C ASN A 13 -0.89 6.06 28.71
N HIS A 14 -0.99 6.13 27.37
CA HIS A 14 0.12 6.49 26.49
C HIS A 14 -0.14 7.79 25.71
N SER A 15 0.92 8.59 25.51
CA SER A 15 0.84 9.84 24.76
C SER A 15 1.03 9.60 23.26
N PRO A 16 0.19 10.18 22.38
CA PRO A 16 0.37 10.11 20.94
C PRO A 16 1.50 11.03 20.40
N GLU A 17 2.19 11.76 21.27
CA GLU A 17 3.25 12.67 20.86
C GLU A 17 4.42 11.96 20.16
N GLY A 18 4.74 12.41 18.95
CA GLY A 18 5.85 11.88 18.16
C GLY A 18 5.50 10.66 17.29
N ILE A 19 4.23 10.25 17.26
CA ILE A 19 3.68 9.25 16.34
C ILE A 19 3.06 9.97 15.15
N ASP A 20 3.42 9.56 13.93
CA ASP A 20 2.89 10.16 12.71
C ASP A 20 1.48 9.64 12.40
N TYR A 21 1.22 8.37 12.70
CA TYR A 21 -0.06 7.70 12.50
C TYR A 21 -0.50 6.93 13.76
N VAL A 22 -1.53 7.45 14.42
CA VAL A 22 -2.02 6.91 15.70
C VAL A 22 -3.20 5.96 15.48
N ILE A 23 -3.13 4.78 16.08
CA ILE A 23 -4.22 3.80 16.15
C ILE A 23 -4.74 3.78 17.60
N PRO A 24 -5.93 4.32 17.89
CA PRO A 24 -6.49 4.25 19.24
C PRO A 24 -6.89 2.80 19.56
N GLY A 25 -6.42 2.27 20.69
CA GLY A 25 -6.66 0.87 21.03
C GLY A 25 -5.94 0.38 22.28
N ASN A 26 -6.29 -0.84 22.70
CA ASN A 26 -5.68 -1.50 23.85
C ASN A 26 -4.36 -2.17 23.45
N ASP A 27 -3.25 -1.73 24.04
CA ASP A 27 -1.90 -2.27 23.83
C ASP A 27 -1.53 -3.37 24.84
N ASP A 28 -2.20 -3.45 25.99
CA ASP A 28 -1.93 -4.42 27.05
C ASP A 28 -2.43 -5.85 26.73
N SER A 29 -3.38 -6.00 25.80
CA SER A 29 -3.95 -7.31 25.47
C SER A 29 -3.20 -8.01 24.35
N SER A 30 -2.71 -9.23 24.62
CA SER A 30 -2.13 -10.10 23.58
C SER A 30 -3.07 -10.36 22.41
N LYS A 31 -4.39 -10.44 22.66
CA LYS A 31 -5.40 -10.60 21.60
C LYS A 31 -5.49 -9.35 20.71
N ALA A 32 -5.41 -8.17 21.31
CA ALA A 32 -5.45 -6.90 20.58
C ALA A 32 -4.18 -6.72 19.74
N VAL A 33 -3.00 -6.98 20.30
CA VAL A 33 -1.72 -6.95 19.56
C VAL A 33 -1.75 -7.91 18.36
N VAL A 34 -2.25 -9.14 18.54
CA VAL A 34 -2.39 -10.09 17.44
C VAL A 34 -3.37 -9.60 16.37
N LEU A 35 -4.47 -8.95 16.76
CA LEU A 35 -5.43 -8.38 15.81
C LEU A 35 -4.78 -7.28 14.97
N TYR A 36 -4.07 -6.33 15.60
CA TYR A 36 -3.37 -5.26 14.90
C TYR A 36 -2.29 -5.80 13.96
N ALA A 37 -1.45 -6.72 14.46
CA ALA A 37 -0.37 -7.31 13.67
C ALA A 37 -0.90 -8.06 12.44
N ARG A 38 -2.01 -8.80 12.59
CA ARG A 38 -2.66 -9.49 11.46
C ARG A 38 -3.21 -8.51 10.44
N GLY A 39 -3.97 -7.51 10.87
CA GLY A 39 -4.52 -6.51 9.95
C GLY A 39 -3.44 -5.74 9.18
N ILE A 40 -2.34 -5.40 9.85
CA ILE A 40 -1.19 -4.74 9.22
C ILE A 40 -0.50 -5.69 8.22
N ALA A 41 -0.29 -6.96 8.59
CA ALA A 41 0.30 -7.95 7.69
C ALA A 41 -0.54 -8.15 6.42
N ASP A 42 -1.86 -8.29 6.58
CA ASP A 42 -2.79 -8.46 5.47
C ASP A 42 -2.77 -7.22 4.54
N ALA A 43 -2.81 -6.02 5.11
CA ALA A 43 -2.73 -4.77 4.36
C ALA A 43 -1.39 -4.62 3.59
N ILE A 44 -0.27 -5.06 4.17
CA ILE A 44 1.04 -5.04 3.49
C ILE A 44 1.05 -6.03 2.32
N ILE A 45 0.49 -7.22 2.50
CA ILE A 45 0.43 -8.25 1.45
C ILE A 45 -0.46 -7.76 0.30
N GLU A 46 -1.63 -7.21 0.62
CA GLU A 46 -2.54 -6.64 -0.36
C GLU A 46 -1.88 -5.46 -1.10
N GLY A 47 -1.28 -4.51 -0.37
CA GLY A 47 -0.58 -3.37 -0.95
C GLY A 47 0.56 -3.77 -1.87
N ARG A 48 1.34 -4.81 -1.51
CA ARG A 48 2.41 -5.33 -2.37
C ARG A 48 1.88 -5.97 -3.65
N ASN A 49 0.80 -6.74 -3.55
CA ASN A 49 0.18 -7.38 -4.71
C ASN A 49 -0.42 -6.33 -5.65
N SER A 50 -1.12 -5.33 -5.11
CA SER A 50 -1.67 -4.21 -5.87
C SER A 50 -0.58 -3.38 -6.55
N ALA A 51 0.49 -3.02 -5.84
CA ALA A 51 1.62 -2.30 -6.45
C ALA A 51 2.28 -3.09 -7.59
N THR A 52 2.38 -4.42 -7.46
CA THR A 52 2.89 -5.27 -8.54
C THR A 52 1.93 -5.27 -9.74
N ASN A 53 0.63 -5.39 -9.49
CA ASN A 53 -0.38 -5.34 -10.54
C ASN A 53 -0.43 -3.99 -11.24
N ASP A 54 -0.28 -2.88 -10.50
CA ASP A 54 -0.26 -1.53 -11.08
C ASP A 54 0.97 -1.33 -11.97
N VAL A 55 2.13 -1.88 -11.59
CA VAL A 55 3.33 -1.87 -12.44
C VAL A 55 3.13 -2.74 -13.68
N VAL A 56 2.59 -3.95 -13.54
CA VAL A 56 2.29 -4.84 -14.68
C VAL A 56 1.27 -4.21 -15.62
N LYS A 57 0.26 -3.54 -15.06
CA LYS A 57 -0.77 -2.85 -15.84
C LYS A 57 -0.19 -1.63 -16.56
N ALA A 58 0.68 -0.84 -15.92
CA ALA A 58 1.38 0.26 -16.59
C ALA A 58 2.29 -0.22 -17.74
N ILE A 59 2.91 -1.40 -17.60
CA ILE A 59 3.70 -2.02 -18.68
C ILE A 59 2.78 -2.51 -19.81
N ALA A 60 1.69 -3.19 -19.48
CA ALA A 60 0.73 -3.69 -20.47
C ALA A 60 0.02 -2.55 -21.23
N ASP A 61 -0.35 -1.47 -20.54
CA ASP A 61 -0.94 -0.27 -21.15
C ASP A 61 0.10 0.43 -22.07
N SER A 62 1.39 0.35 -21.76
CA SER A 62 2.47 0.88 -22.63
C SER A 62 2.72 0.03 -23.89
N GLU A 63 2.57 -1.30 -23.81
CA GLU A 63 2.69 -2.19 -24.99
C GLU A 63 1.50 -2.05 -25.96
N SER A 64 0.31 -1.68 -25.47
CA SER A 64 -0.85 -1.45 -26.33
C SER A 64 -0.78 -0.17 -27.17
N ASP A 65 0.01 0.83 -26.75
CA ASP A 65 0.21 2.08 -27.51
C ASP A 65 1.27 1.95 -28.63
N GLU A 66 2.04 0.85 -28.67
CA GLU A 66 3.10 0.64 -29.66
C GLU A 66 2.63 -0.09 -30.93
N PHE A 67 1.40 -0.62 -30.96
CA PHE A 67 0.78 -1.18 -32.17
C PHE A 67 0.10 -0.09 -33.01
N VAL A 68 0.89 0.72 -33.72
CA VAL A 68 0.38 1.49 -34.85
C VAL A 68 0.28 0.54 -36.05
N GLU A 69 -0.92 0.01 -36.29
CA GLU A 69 -1.24 -0.60 -37.59
C GLU A 69 -1.08 0.48 -38.65
N VAL A 70 -0.01 0.36 -39.46
CA VAL A 70 0.05 1.06 -40.75
C VAL A 70 -1.00 0.40 -41.63
N GLU A 71 -2.25 0.87 -41.52
CA GLU A 71 -3.20 0.71 -42.61
C GLU A 71 -2.65 1.49 -43.79
N GLU A 72 -1.94 0.80 -44.69
CA GLU A 72 -1.68 1.27 -46.04
C GLU A 72 -3.02 1.31 -46.79
N SER A 73 -3.87 2.28 -46.42
CA SER A 73 -5.05 2.63 -47.18
C SER A 73 -4.66 3.48 -48.37
N ALA A 74 -4.75 2.82 -49.52
CA ALA A 74 -5.28 3.34 -50.79
C ALA A 74 -4.38 4.23 -51.68
N SER A 75 -3.97 3.60 -52.78
CA SER A 75 -4.26 4.02 -54.17
C SER A 75 -3.82 5.42 -54.61
N ALA A 76 -2.83 5.46 -55.51
CA ALA A 76 -2.84 6.29 -56.71
C ALA A 76 -2.24 5.50 -57.88
#